data_AF-A0A429TLZ4-F1
#
_entry.id   AF-A0A429TLZ4-F1
#
_cell.length_a   1.000
_cell.length_b   1.000
_cell.length_c   1.000
_cell.angle_alpha   90.00
_cell.angle_beta   90.00
_cell.angle_gamma   90.00
#
_symmetry.space_group_name_H-M   'P 1'
#
loop_
_entity.id
_entity.type
_entity.pdbx_description
1 polymer ?
#
loop_
_entity_poly.entity_id
_entity_poly.type
_entity_poly.pdbx_seq_one_letter_code
_entity_poly.pdbx_strand_id
1 'polypeptide(L)'
;MLTQENVSAELVGKLKTVLDLYSAKFHGWDDDVYVDAEFPDAHSAATFADCSGFANHATMRQSWDDGSAKSLIELGKPVVITFPMWTFANYLEI
;
A
#
# COMPACT_ATOMS: atom_id res chain seq x y z
N MET A 1 -11.20 -10.74 11.38
CA MET A 1 -9.80 -10.37 11.09
C MET A 1 -9.43 -11.09 9.80
N LEU A 2 -9.02 -10.36 8.76
CA LEU A 2 -8.56 -10.97 7.50
C LEU A 2 -7.24 -11.70 7.75
N THR A 3 -7.10 -12.89 7.17
CA THR A 3 -5.88 -13.70 7.15
C THR A 3 -5.51 -13.98 5.69
N GLN A 4 -4.26 -14.38 5.42
CA GLN A 4 -3.78 -14.64 4.05
C GLN A 4 -4.68 -15.64 3.28
N GLU A 5 -5.21 -16.65 3.96
CA GLU A 5 -6.12 -17.68 3.41
C GLU A 5 -7.53 -17.15 3.08
N ASN A 6 -7.90 -15.99 3.62
CA ASN A 6 -9.23 -15.39 3.48
C ASN A 6 -9.24 -14.17 2.55
N VAL A 7 -8.09 -13.80 1.96
CA VAL A 7 -8.04 -12.74 0.95
C VAL A 7 -8.56 -13.31 -0.37
N SER A 8 -9.75 -12.88 -0.79
CA SER A 8 -10.34 -13.33 -2.06
C SER A 8 -9.59 -12.76 -3.26
N ALA A 9 -9.49 -13.52 -4.35
CA ALA A 9 -8.91 -13.04 -5.61
C ALA A 9 -9.61 -11.78 -6.15
N GLU A 10 -10.90 -11.61 -5.84
CA GLU A 10 -11.67 -10.42 -6.17
C GLU A 10 -11.14 -9.18 -5.44
N LEU A 11 -10.87 -9.27 -4.13
CA LEU A 11 -10.32 -8.17 -3.34
C LEU A 11 -8.95 -7.73 -3.89
N VAL A 12 -8.13 -8.70 -4.29
CA VAL A 12 -6.82 -8.46 -4.92
C VAL A 12 -6.97 -7.78 -6.28
N GLY A 13 -7.95 -8.17 -7.08
CA GLY A 13 -8.26 -7.54 -8.37
C GLY A 13 -8.71 -6.08 -8.20
N LYS A 14 -9.54 -5.79 -7.19
CA LYS A 14 -9.95 -4.42 -6.84
C LYS A 14 -8.76 -3.59 -6.37
N LEU A 15 -7.90 -4.16 -5.51
CA LEU A 15 -6.67 -3.50 -5.07
C LEU A 15 -5.79 -3.09 -6.26
N LYS A 16 -5.50 -4.01 -7.18
CA LYS A 16 -4.70 -3.70 -8.37
C LYS A 16 -5.33 -2.59 -9.21
N THR A 17 -6.63 -2.66 -9.46
CA THR A 17 -7.37 -1.62 -10.19
C THR A 17 -7.23 -0.24 -9.53
N VAL A 18 -7.34 -0.16 -8.21
CA VAL A 18 -7.19 1.11 -7.49
C VAL A 18 -5.74 1.59 -7.56
N LEU A 19 -4.75 0.72 -7.35
CA LEU A 19 -3.33 1.09 -7.44
C LEU A 19 -2.96 1.59 -8.85
N ASP A 20 -3.53 1.01 -9.90
CA ASP A 20 -3.32 1.45 -11.29
C ASP A 20 -3.77 2.90 -11.51
N LEU A 21 -4.83 3.38 -10.83
CA LEU A 21 -5.28 4.78 -10.90
C LEU A 21 -4.22 5.77 -10.41
N TYR A 22 -3.35 5.32 -9.50
CA TYR A 22 -2.24 6.10 -8.94
C TYR A 22 -0.90 5.77 -9.60
N SER A 23 -0.90 5.02 -10.70
CA SER A 23 0.32 4.49 -11.34
C SER A 23 1.22 3.71 -10.38
N ALA A 24 0.62 3.05 -9.38
CA ALA A 24 1.33 2.32 -8.36
C ALA A 24 1.51 0.85 -8.72
N LYS A 25 2.68 0.30 -8.40
CA LYS A 25 3.02 -1.10 -8.63
C LYS A 25 2.77 -1.93 -7.37
N PHE A 26 1.97 -2.98 -7.50
CA PHE A 26 1.77 -3.96 -6.42
C PHE A 26 2.95 -4.94 -6.34
N HIS A 27 3.61 -5.02 -5.18
CA HIS A 27 4.74 -5.93 -4.94
C HIS A 27 4.32 -7.25 -4.30
N GLY A 28 3.21 -7.26 -3.56
CA GLY A 28 2.74 -8.44 -2.84
C GLY A 28 2.11 -8.05 -1.50
N TRP A 29 1.90 -9.06 -0.66
CA TRP A 29 1.67 -8.89 0.76
C TRP A 29 2.43 -9.93 1.56
N ASP A 30 2.69 -9.66 2.84
CA ASP A 30 3.33 -10.59 3.77
C ASP A 30 2.33 -11.53 4.48
N ASP A 31 2.84 -12.38 5.37
CA ASP A 31 2.04 -13.36 6.12
C ASP A 31 1.04 -12.69 7.10
N ASP A 32 1.33 -11.46 7.53
CA ASP A 32 0.45 -10.62 8.35
C ASP A 32 -0.53 -9.77 7.49
N VAL A 33 -0.55 -10.04 6.18
CA VAL A 33 -1.42 -9.41 5.19
C VAL A 33 -1.19 -7.89 5.04
N TYR A 34 0.03 -7.43 5.30
CA TYR A 34 0.47 -6.10 4.91
C TYR A 34 0.81 -6.08 3.43
N VAL A 35 0.12 -5.23 2.69
CA VAL A 35 0.33 -4.95 1.28
C VAL A 35 1.48 -4.00 1.11
N ASP A 36 2.33 -4.29 0.14
CA ASP A 36 3.37 -3.38 -0.31
C ASP A 36 3.08 -2.90 -1.75
N ALA A 37 2.99 -1.58 -1.89
CA ALA A 37 2.75 -0.91 -3.16
C ALA A 37 3.73 0.25 -3.38
N GLU A 38 4.36 0.29 -4.54
CA GLU A 38 5.31 1.33 -4.94
C GLU A 38 4.62 2.40 -5.78
N PHE A 39 4.70 3.65 -5.35
CA PHE A 39 4.16 4.82 -6.02
C PHE A 39 5.28 5.61 -6.69
N PRO A 40 4.99 6.37 -7.76
CA PRO A 40 5.99 7.16 -8.46
C PRO A 40 6.64 8.25 -7.60
N ASP A 41 5.91 8.78 -6.61
CA ASP A 41 6.36 9.81 -5.69
C ASP A 41 5.59 9.81 -4.36
N ALA A 42 6.10 10.55 -3.37
CA ALA A 42 5.52 10.64 -2.04
C ALA A 42 4.14 11.32 -2.02
N HIS A 43 3.87 12.22 -2.97
CA HIS A 43 2.59 12.93 -3.04
C HIS A 43 1.45 11.99 -3.45
N SER A 44 1.67 11.19 -4.50
CA SER A 44 0.74 10.18 -4.99
C SER A 44 0.45 9.15 -3.91
N ALA A 45 1.51 8.72 -3.22
CA ALA A 45 1.42 7.76 -2.12
C ALA A 45 0.63 8.32 -0.92
N ALA A 46 0.91 9.55 -0.50
CA ALA A 46 0.18 10.21 0.58
C ALA A 46 -1.30 10.43 0.21
N THR A 47 -1.59 10.81 -1.03
CA THR A 47 -2.95 10.99 -1.53
C THR A 47 -3.73 9.67 -1.47
N PHE A 48 -3.13 8.57 -1.92
CA PHE A 48 -3.74 7.24 -1.80
C PHE A 48 -4.02 6.88 -0.33
N ALA A 49 -3.05 7.07 0.56
CA ALA A 49 -3.21 6.74 1.97
C ALA A 49 -4.29 7.60 2.66
N ASP A 50 -4.43 8.87 2.29
CA ASP A 50 -5.45 9.78 2.82
C ASP A 50 -6.84 9.43 2.28
N CYS A 51 -6.98 9.33 0.95
CA CYS A 51 -8.27 9.03 0.31
C CYS A 51 -8.85 7.67 0.71
N SER A 52 -8.00 6.73 1.09
CA SER A 52 -8.43 5.40 1.48
C SER A 52 -8.45 5.16 3.00
N GLY A 53 -8.17 6.18 3.81
CA GLY A 53 -8.24 6.08 5.27
C GLY A 53 -7.12 5.24 5.91
N PHE A 54 -6.01 5.05 5.19
CA PHE A 54 -4.87 4.26 5.63
C PHE A 54 -3.79 5.08 6.32
N ALA A 55 -3.89 6.41 6.32
CA ALA A 55 -2.83 7.30 6.82
C ALA A 55 -2.32 6.96 8.23
N ASN A 56 -3.18 6.46 9.13
CA ASN A 56 -2.81 6.07 10.50
C ASN A 56 -2.29 4.63 10.64
N HIS A 57 -2.38 3.83 9.58
CA HIS A 57 -2.05 2.40 9.55
C HIS A 57 -1.00 2.06 8.48
N ALA A 58 -0.55 3.06 7.73
CA ALA A 58 0.37 2.92 6.63
C ALA A 58 1.77 3.42 7.03
N THR A 59 2.81 2.76 6.52
CA THR A 59 4.19 3.20 6.67
C THR A 59 4.78 3.46 5.29
N MET A 60 5.56 4.53 5.14
CA MET A 60 6.22 4.89 3.88
C MET A 60 7.73 4.67 3.97
N ARG A 61 8.32 4.08 2.94
CA ARG A 61 9.77 3.85 2.80
C ARG A 61 10.26 4.20 1.39
N GLN A 62 11.53 4.58 1.28
CA GLN A 62 12.08 5.05 0.00
C GLN A 62 12.41 3.91 -0.98
N SER A 63 12.67 2.70 -0.49
CA SER A 63 12.94 1.56 -1.35
C SER A 63 12.33 0.28 -0.80
N TRP A 64 12.08 -0.66 -1.71
CA TRP A 64 11.66 -2.01 -1.41
C TRP A 64 12.77 -2.84 -0.73
N ASP A 65 14.03 -2.54 -1.02
CA ASP A 65 15.12 -3.52 -0.92
C ASP A 65 16.28 -3.12 0.02
N ASP A 66 16.35 -1.89 0.54
CA ASP A 66 17.55 -1.47 1.28
C ASP A 66 17.57 -1.87 2.77
N GLY A 67 16.47 -2.44 3.30
CA GLY A 67 16.36 -2.87 4.70
C GLY A 67 16.64 -1.76 5.73
N SER A 68 16.81 -0.52 5.26
CA SER A 68 17.26 0.61 6.05
C SER A 68 16.08 1.55 6.20
N ALA A 69 15.64 1.74 7.44
CA ALA A 69 14.69 2.79 7.74
C ALA A 69 15.36 4.14 7.43
N LYS A 70 15.06 4.75 6.28
CA LYS A 70 15.50 6.11 5.99
C LYS A 70 14.66 7.08 6.82
N SER A 71 15.32 7.97 7.54
CA SER A 71 14.67 9.02 8.33
C SER A 71 14.09 10.15 7.47
N LEU A 72 14.43 10.18 6.17
CA LEU A 72 14.00 11.19 5.22
C LEU A 72 13.43 10.51 3.97
N ILE A 73 12.24 10.96 3.55
CA ILE A 73 11.60 10.57 2.29
C ILE A 73 11.81 11.70 1.28
N GLU A 74 12.44 11.39 0.16
CA GLU A 74 12.61 12.30 -0.96
C GLU A 74 11.32 12.35 -1.79
N LEU A 75 10.68 13.53 -1.83
CA LEU A 75 9.36 13.68 -2.45
C LEU A 75 9.32 13.39 -3.95
N GLY A 76 10.43 13.53 -4.67
CA GLY A 76 10.52 13.32 -6.12
C GLY A 76 10.99 11.92 -6.53
N LYS A 77 11.10 10.98 -5.59
CA LYS A 77 11.52 9.60 -5.86
C LYS A 77 10.40 8.62 -5.55
N PRO A 78 10.40 7.43 -6.20
CA PRO A 78 9.44 6.38 -5.89
C PRO A 78 9.45 6.01 -4.41
N VAL A 79 8.27 5.72 -3.86
CA VAL A 79 8.11 5.32 -2.46
C VAL A 79 7.27 4.06 -2.38
N VAL A 80 7.58 3.19 -1.43
CA VAL A 80 6.74 2.05 -1.09
C VAL A 80 5.90 2.43 0.11
N ILE A 81 4.58 2.24 0.00
CA ILE A 81 3.68 2.22 1.16
C ILE A 81 3.38 0.78 1.52
N THR A 82 3.51 0.51 2.82
CA THR A 82 3.09 -0.71 3.48
C THR A 82 1.81 -0.43 4.27
N PHE A 83 0.73 -1.16 4.02
CA PHE A 83 -0.54 -0.98 4.73
C PHE A 83 -1.29 -2.31 4.86
N PRO A 84 -2.09 -2.52 5.91
CA PRO A 84 -2.78 -3.78 6.10
C PRO A 84 -4.00 -3.93 5.16
N MET A 85 -4.15 -5.09 4.54
CA MET A 85 -5.24 -5.39 3.59
C MET A 85 -6.63 -5.23 4.19
N TRP A 86 -6.80 -5.44 5.50
CA TRP A 86 -8.10 -5.27 6.16
C TRP A 86 -8.59 -3.83 6.13
N THR A 87 -7.69 -2.84 6.19
CA THR A 87 -8.10 -1.45 6.09
C THR A 87 -8.57 -1.15 4.67
N PHE A 88 -7.92 -1.74 3.65
CA PHE A 88 -8.37 -1.62 2.26
C PHE A 88 -9.73 -2.28 2.01
N ALA A 89 -9.99 -3.45 2.59
CA ALA A 89 -11.32 -4.07 2.53
C ALA A 89 -12.39 -3.15 3.14
N ASN A 90 -12.13 -2.57 4.32
CA ASN A 90 -13.03 -1.61 4.96
C ASN A 90 -13.30 -0.37 4.09
N TYR A 91 -12.29 0.16 3.41
CA TYR A 91 -12.43 1.31 2.50
C TYR A 91 -13.40 1.00 1.35
N LEU A 92 -13.39 -0.22 0.84
CA LEU A 92 -14.31 -0.68 -0.20
C LEU A 92 -15.71 -1.06 0.34
N GLU A 93 -15.93 -0.95 1.66
CA GLU A 93 -17.12 -1.45 2.35
C GLU A 93 -17.36 -2.96 2.15
N ILE A 94 -16.27 -3.74 2.10
CA ILE A 94 -16.25 -5.21 1.92
C ILE A 94 -15.90 -5.92 3.22
#